data_AF-A0A0C1E4B6-F1
#
_entry.id   AF-A0A0C1E4B6-F1
#
_cell.length_a   1.000
_cell.length_b   1.000
_cell.length_c   1.000
_cell.angle_alpha   90.00
_cell.angle_beta   90.00
_cell.angle_gamma   90.00
#
_symmetry.space_group_name_H-M   'P 1'
#
loop_
_entity.id
_entity.type
_entity.pdbx_description
1 polymer ?
#
loop_
_entity_poly.entity_id
_entity_poly.type
_entity_poly.pdbx_seq_one_letter_code
_entity_poly.pdbx_strand_id
1 'polypeptide(L)'
;MESKMSQKLDALNAKIEAQAEKLRKLKEQKAKAERRAKLIQQKQERTKDTRRKILLGAMLLEKIKRGEIDPDRIRNDLDPFLRRNADRELFGLPPLAQENAHNQ
;
A
#
# COMPACT_ATOMS: atom_id res chain seq x y z
N MET A 1 -19.45 -29.41 53.55
CA MET A 1 -19.29 -28.04 52.98
C MET A 1 -18.26 -28.02 51.86
N GLU A 2 -17.16 -28.78 51.98
CA GLU A 2 -16.05 -28.85 51.00
C GLU A 2 -16.48 -29.22 49.57
N SER A 3 -17.33 -30.24 49.38
CA SER A 3 -17.79 -30.67 48.06
C SER A 3 -18.59 -29.58 47.30
N LYS A 4 -19.42 -28.80 48.00
CA LYS A 4 -20.18 -27.69 47.39
C LYS A 4 -19.27 -26.51 47.01
N MET A 5 -18.14 -26.34 47.71
CA MET A 5 -17.16 -25.30 47.40
C MET A 5 -16.32 -25.67 46.18
N SER A 6 -15.91 -26.94 46.08
CA SER A 6 -15.22 -27.48 44.89
C SER A 6 -16.07 -27.30 43.63
N GLN A 7 -17.34 -27.72 43.67
CA GLN A 7 -18.25 -27.58 42.52
C GLN A 7 -18.44 -26.13 42.06
N LYS A 8 -18.44 -25.17 43.00
CA LYS A 8 -18.50 -23.73 42.66
C LYS A 8 -17.22 -23.25 41.97
N LEU A 9 -16.06 -23.74 42.40
CA LEU A 9 -14.77 -23.40 41.79
C LEU A 9 -14.66 -23.97 40.38
N ASP A 10 -15.07 -25.22 40.18
CA ASP A 10 -15.10 -25.87 38.86
C ASP A 10 -16.04 -25.13 37.89
N ALA A 11 -17.21 -24.73 38.36
CA ALA A 11 -18.15 -23.93 37.56
C ALA A 11 -17.60 -22.54 37.21
N LEU A 12 -16.76 -21.94 38.07
CA LEU A 12 -16.09 -20.67 37.78
C LEU A 12 -14.97 -20.86 36.75
N ASN A 13 -14.18 -21.92 36.88
CA ASN A 13 -13.13 -22.27 35.91
C ASN A 13 -13.72 -22.53 34.51
N ALA A 14 -14.80 -23.30 34.41
CA ALA A 14 -15.49 -23.53 33.15
C ALA A 14 -16.00 -22.22 32.51
N LYS A 15 -16.49 -21.27 33.33
CA LYS A 15 -16.88 -19.95 32.84
C LYS A 15 -15.68 -19.12 32.36
N ILE A 16 -14.55 -19.17 33.09
CA ILE A 16 -13.32 -18.48 32.70
C ILE A 16 -12.80 -19.02 31.37
N GLU A 17 -12.78 -20.34 31.19
CA GLU A 17 -12.36 -20.99 29.94
C GLU A 17 -13.25 -20.61 28.77
N ALA A 18 -14.58 -20.67 28.95
CA ALA A 18 -15.54 -20.27 27.92
C ALA A 18 -15.38 -18.79 27.53
N GLN A 19 -15.14 -17.91 28.51
CA GLN A 19 -14.87 -16.49 28.25
C GLN A 19 -13.53 -16.27 27.56
N ALA A 20 -12.48 -17.01 27.93
CA ALA A 20 -11.18 -16.94 27.30
C ALA A 20 -11.23 -17.40 25.83
N GLU A 21 -11.95 -18.48 25.53
CA GLU A 21 -12.15 -18.96 24.16
C GLU A 21 -12.95 -17.95 23.33
N LYS A 22 -14.02 -17.38 23.91
CA LYS A 22 -14.80 -16.32 23.25
C LYS A 22 -13.94 -15.09 22.96
N LEU A 23 -13.10 -14.67 23.91
CA LEU A 23 -12.17 -13.56 23.73
C LEU A 23 -11.15 -13.85 22.62
N ARG A 24 -10.61 -15.07 22.56
CA ARG A 24 -9.70 -15.49 21.48
C ARG A 24 -10.35 -15.37 20.11
N LYS A 25 -11.56 -15.92 19.95
CA LYS A 25 -12.34 -15.82 18.70
C LYS A 25 -12.61 -14.37 18.30
N LEU A 26 -12.98 -13.51 19.24
CA LEU A 26 -13.21 -12.08 18.97
C LEU A 26 -11.94 -11.35 18.55
N LYS A 27 -10.79 -11.65 19.17
CA LYS A 27 -9.49 -11.07 18.77
C LYS A 27 -9.11 -11.48 17.36
N GLU A 28 -9.31 -12.75 16.99
CA GLU A 28 -9.05 -13.25 15.63
C GLU A 28 -9.96 -12.57 14.59
N GLN A 29 -11.25 -12.41 14.89
CA GLN A 29 -12.20 -11.70 14.03
C GLN A 29 -11.80 -10.22 13.86
N LYS A 30 -11.43 -9.54 14.94
CA LYS A 30 -10.93 -8.15 14.91
C LYS A 30 -9.68 -8.03 14.04
N ALA A 31 -8.68 -8.89 14.25
CA ALA A 31 -7.45 -8.88 13.47
C ALA A 31 -7.71 -9.16 11.96
N LYS A 32 -8.69 -10.01 11.64
CA LYS A 32 -9.12 -10.24 10.25
C LYS A 32 -9.78 -9.01 9.64
N ALA A 33 -10.66 -8.33 10.39
CA ALA A 33 -11.32 -7.10 9.94
C ALA A 33 -10.31 -5.96 9.73
N GLU A 34 -9.37 -5.76 10.65
CA GLU A 34 -8.32 -4.74 10.54
C GLU A 34 -7.42 -4.97 9.33
N ARG A 35 -6.99 -6.22 9.10
CA ARG A 35 -6.21 -6.55 7.89
C ARG A 35 -6.99 -6.24 6.62
N ARG A 36 -8.27 -6.57 6.56
CA ARG A 36 -9.13 -6.27 5.40
C ARG A 36 -9.28 -4.76 5.20
N ALA A 37 -9.52 -4.00 6.26
CA ALA A 37 -9.64 -2.54 6.20
C ALA A 37 -8.33 -1.91 5.68
N LYS A 38 -7.18 -2.35 6.18
CA LYS A 38 -5.86 -1.88 5.72
C LYS A 38 -5.63 -2.16 4.24
N LEU A 39 -6.00 -3.36 3.74
CA LEU A 39 -5.88 -3.70 2.32
C LEU A 39 -6.78 -2.83 1.44
N ILE A 40 -8.01 -2.55 1.87
CA ILE A 40 -8.94 -1.67 1.14
C ILE A 40 -8.38 -0.25 1.09
N GLN A 41 -7.90 0.28 2.22
CA GLN A 41 -7.33 1.61 2.29
C GLN A 41 -6.07 1.73 1.41
N GLN A 42 -5.17 0.75 1.45
CA GLN A 42 -3.99 0.73 0.58
C GLN A 42 -4.37 0.70 -0.90
N LYS A 43 -5.40 -0.08 -1.28
CA LYS A 43 -5.90 -0.10 -2.65
C LYS A 43 -6.46 1.27 -3.07
N GLN A 44 -7.28 1.89 -2.22
CA GLN A 44 -7.83 3.22 -2.49
C GLN A 44 -6.73 4.27 -2.63
N GLU A 45 -5.73 4.27 -1.76
CA GLU A 45 -4.62 5.23 -1.85
C GLU A 45 -3.78 5.01 -3.11
N ARG A 46 -3.52 3.77 -3.52
CA ARG A 46 -2.88 3.46 -4.82
C ARG A 46 -3.72 4.00 -5.99
N THR A 47 -5.04 3.77 -5.98
CA THR A 47 -5.93 4.29 -7.03
C THR A 47 -5.91 5.81 -7.09
N LYS A 48 -5.99 6.49 -5.93
CA LYS A 48 -5.91 7.96 -5.85
C LYS A 48 -4.55 8.47 -6.34
N ASP A 49 -3.45 7.84 -5.93
CA ASP A 49 -2.11 8.19 -6.36
C ASP A 49 -1.92 8.03 -7.88
N THR A 50 -2.34 6.90 -8.45
CA THR A 50 -2.36 6.69 -9.90
C THR A 50 -3.17 7.78 -10.61
N ARG A 51 -4.36 8.12 -10.09
CA ARG A 51 -5.20 9.18 -10.67
C ARG A 51 -4.51 10.54 -10.61
N ARG A 52 -3.87 10.90 -9.50
CA ARG A 52 -3.11 12.16 -9.36
C ARG A 52 -1.98 12.23 -10.38
N LYS A 53 -1.18 11.16 -10.51
CA LYS A 53 -0.07 11.09 -11.48
C LYS A 53 -0.54 11.25 -12.93
N ILE A 54 -1.63 10.58 -13.30
CA ILE A 54 -2.23 10.71 -14.64
C ILE A 54 -2.70 12.15 -14.90
N LEU A 55 -3.39 12.76 -13.94
CA LEU A 55 -3.91 14.12 -14.10
C LEU A 55 -2.78 15.16 -14.20
N LEU A 56 -1.73 15.03 -13.38
CA LEU A 56 -0.55 15.89 -13.46
C LEU A 56 0.17 15.75 -14.81
N GLY A 57 0.34 14.52 -15.30
CA GLY A 57 0.91 14.26 -16.63
C GLY A 57 0.07 14.86 -17.75
N ALA A 58 -1.26 14.67 -17.72
CA ALA A 58 -2.18 15.25 -18.71
C ALA A 58 -2.11 16.79 -18.72
N MET A 59 -2.09 17.42 -17.54
CA MET A 59 -1.93 18.87 -17.43
C MET A 59 -0.59 19.35 -18.01
N LEU A 60 0.52 18.65 -17.70
CA LEU A 60 1.84 19.01 -18.21
C LEU A 60 1.90 18.92 -19.74
N LEU A 61 1.35 17.86 -20.32
CA LEU A 61 1.26 17.69 -21.78
C LEU A 61 0.44 18.81 -22.43
N GLU A 62 -0.66 19.22 -21.81
CA GLU A 62 -1.48 20.33 -22.29
C GLU A 62 -0.72 21.67 -22.26
N LYS A 63 0.06 21.93 -21.20
CA LYS A 63 0.90 23.14 -21.12
C LYS A 63 2.00 23.17 -22.18
N ILE A 64 2.62 22.02 -22.45
CA ILE A 64 3.59 21.88 -23.54
C ILE A 64 2.92 22.19 -24.89
N LYS A 65 1.74 21.63 -25.16
CA LYS A 65 0.98 21.90 -26.40
C LYS A 65 0.65 23.39 -26.57
N ARG A 66 0.40 24.10 -25.47
CA ARG A 66 0.14 25.55 -25.46
C ARG A 66 1.41 26.40 -25.59
N GLY A 67 2.59 25.78 -25.60
CA GLY A 67 3.87 26.48 -25.64
C GLY A 67 4.23 27.19 -24.33
N GLU A 68 3.52 26.90 -23.23
CA GLU A 68 3.79 27.50 -21.91
C GLU A 68 5.06 26.92 -21.26
N ILE A 69 5.44 25.71 -21.67
CA ILE A 69 6.59 24.98 -21.16
C ILE A 69 7.38 24.44 -22.34
N ASP A 70 8.68 24.69 -22.31
CA ASP A 70 9.64 24.11 -23.26
C ASP A 70 9.75 22.59 -23.04
N PRO A 71 9.46 21.76 -24.06
CA PRO A 71 9.65 20.31 -23.99
C PRO A 71 11.07 19.88 -23.59
N ASP A 72 12.09 20.63 -24.02
CA ASP A 72 13.49 20.24 -23.77
C ASP A 72 13.86 20.43 -22.31
N ARG A 73 13.28 21.44 -21.64
CA ARG A 73 13.38 21.59 -20.19
C ARG A 73 12.84 20.36 -19.46
N ILE A 74 11.68 19.86 -19.86
CA ILE A 74 11.09 18.66 -19.25
C ILE A 74 11.95 17.43 -19.54
N ARG A 75 12.49 17.28 -20.75
CA ARG A 75 13.41 16.19 -21.08
C ARG A 75 14.65 16.20 -20.19
N ASN A 76 15.24 17.38 -19.96
CA ASN A 76 16.39 17.55 -19.08
C ASN A 76 16.07 17.24 -17.61
N ASP A 77 14.89 17.64 -17.13
CA ASP A 77 14.44 17.32 -15.77
C ASP A 77 14.16 15.81 -15.59
N LEU A 78 13.70 15.13 -16.65
CA LEU A 78 13.43 13.68 -16.66
C LEU A 78 14.69 12.83 -16.73
N ASP A 79 15.76 13.32 -17.35
CA ASP A 79 17.01 12.58 -17.54
C ASP A 79 17.57 11.97 -16.23
N PRO A 80 17.81 12.73 -15.15
CA PRO A 80 18.30 12.15 -13.90
C PRO A 80 17.26 11.31 -13.14
N PHE A 81 15.96 11.42 -13.49
CA PHE A 81 14.87 10.72 -12.81
C PHE A 81 14.61 9.32 -13.39
N LEU A 82 14.73 9.16 -14.71
CA LEU A 82 14.42 7.92 -15.40
C LEU A 82 15.60 6.93 -15.35
N ARG A 83 15.36 5.78 -14.71
CA ARG A 83 16.38 4.74 -14.48
C ARG A 83 16.33 3.54 -15.43
N ARG A 84 15.19 3.31 -16.09
CA ARG A 84 15.01 2.20 -17.04
C ARG A 84 15.16 2.72 -18.46
N ASN A 85 15.89 2.01 -19.31
CA ASN A 85 16.11 2.45 -20.68
C ASN A 85 14.81 2.47 -21.49
N ALA A 86 13.90 1.53 -21.24
CA ALA A 86 12.56 1.53 -21.83
C ALA A 86 11.78 2.81 -21.52
N ASP A 87 11.86 3.33 -20.29
CA ASP A 87 11.19 4.59 -19.93
C ASP A 87 11.90 5.80 -20.55
N ARG A 88 13.23 5.77 -20.65
CA ARG A 88 14.05 6.83 -21.29
C ARG A 88 13.79 6.95 -22.78
N GLU A 89 13.60 5.83 -23.46
CA GLU A 89 13.26 5.76 -24.89
C GLU A 89 11.96 6.52 -25.20
N LEU A 90 10.95 6.44 -24.32
CA LEU A 90 9.68 7.17 -24.48
C LEU A 90 9.85 8.70 -24.58
N PHE A 91 10.97 9.23 -24.07
CA PHE A 91 11.27 10.67 -24.09
C PHE A 91 12.46 11.02 -24.99
N GLY A 92 12.99 10.04 -25.75
CA GLY A 92 14.15 10.22 -26.63
C GLY A 92 15.47 10.44 -25.89
N LEU A 93 15.59 9.94 -24.66
CA LEU A 93 16.81 10.05 -23.85
C LEU A 93 17.78 8.89 -24.15
N PRO A 94 19.10 9.12 -24.11
CA PRO A 94 20.08 8.06 -24.36
C PRO A 94 20.03 7.00 -23.25
N PRO A 95 20.28 5.71 -23.55
CA PRO A 95 20.25 4.65 -22.55
C PRO A 95 21.37 4.82 -21.50
N LEU A 96 21.09 4.44 -20.26
CA LEU A 96 22.08 4.33 -19.20
C LEU A 96 22.87 3.03 -19.37
N ALA A 97 24.19 3.13 -19.26
CA ALA A 97 25.10 1.99 -19.38
C ALA A 97 24.93 0.91 -18.29
N GLN A 98 24.19 1.21 -17.21
CA GLN A 98 24.09 0.36 -16.01
C GLN A 98 22.72 -0.31 -15.80
N GLU A 99 21.97 -0.61 -16.87
CA GLU A 99 20.63 -1.22 -16.73
C GLU A 99 20.64 -2.60 -16.03
N ASN A 100 21.80 -3.27 -15.96
CA ASN A 100 21.94 -4.64 -15.44
C ASN A 100 22.23 -4.75 -13.92
N ALA A 101 22.40 -3.66 -13.18
CA ALA A 101 22.92 -3.73 -11.79
C ALA A 101 21.86 -3.67 -10.67
N HIS A 102 20.57 -3.52 -10.98
CA HIS A 102 19.54 -3.26 -9.95
C HIS A 102 18.31 -4.18 -10.00
N ASN A 103 18.43 -5.33 -10.67
CA ASN A 103 17.50 -6.46 -10.54
C ASN A 103 18.21 -7.61 -9.80
N GLN A 104 18.49 -7.43 -8.52
CA GLN A 104 18.72 -8.50 -7.53
C GLN A 104 18.01 -8.12 -6.23
#